data_AF-A0AAP9T2H5-F1
#
_entry.id   AF-A0AAP9T2H5-F1
#
_cell.length_a   1.000
_cell.length_b   1.000
_cell.length_c   1.000
_cell.angle_alpha   90.00
_cell.angle_beta   90.00
_cell.angle_gamma   90.00
#
_symmetry.space_group_name_H-M   'P 1'
#
loop_
_entity.id
_entity.type
_entity.pdbx_description
1 polymer ?
#
loop_
_entity_poly.entity_id
_entity_poly.type
_entity_poly.pdbx_seq_one_letter_code
_entity_poly.pdbx_strand_id
1 'polypeptide(L)'
;MGRFIYFVEAHLVWFVIVVAGGGLLFPATGIMLKFAIGPLLALLMLIISLTFDAHAVRIVFRKPSRQLLALGLVYGPMSIAGWLTGRLFFGSGPLAAGQTLLGTLPTDVSSPLLVLMAKGNVALAAVFNAVNTALCPFIVPFLFWVSGLSGRWSPLAPSNP
;
A
#
# COMPACT_ATOMS: atom_id res chain seq x y z
N MET A 1 -8.98 21.48 19.54
CA MET A 1 -8.76 20.34 18.61
C MET A 1 -7.65 20.61 17.58
N GLY A 2 -7.69 21.70 16.79
CA GLY A 2 -6.72 21.93 15.71
C GLY A 2 -5.23 21.97 16.11
N ARG A 3 -4.89 22.55 17.28
CA ARG A 3 -3.50 22.60 17.78
C ARG A 3 -2.91 21.21 18.09
N PHE A 4 -3.74 20.26 18.54
CA PHE A 4 -3.31 18.90 18.83
C PHE A 4 -3.08 18.11 17.55
N ILE A 5 -3.98 18.23 16.57
CA ILE A 5 -3.85 17.59 15.26
C ILE A 5 -2.57 18.06 14.55
N TYR A 6 -2.32 19.37 14.55
CA TYR A 6 -1.10 19.94 13.97
C TYR A 6 0.17 19.45 14.68
N PHE A 7 0.13 19.31 16.00
CA PHE A 7 1.26 18.76 16.76
C PHE A 7 1.57 17.31 16.37
N VAL A 8 0.54 16.47 16.24
CA VAL A 8 0.68 15.08 15.81
C VAL A 8 1.19 14.99 14.37
N GLU A 9 0.67 15.82 13.47
CA GLU A 9 1.12 15.90 12.07
C GLU A 9 2.61 16.25 11.98
N ALA A 10 3.06 17.26 12.74
CA ALA A 10 4.46 17.69 12.76
C ALA A 10 5.43 16.64 13.35
N HIS A 11 4.96 15.75 14.22
CA HIS A 11 5.78 14.74 14.90
C HIS A 11 5.46 13.29 14.49
N LEU A 12 4.71 13.10 13.40
CA LEU A 12 4.20 11.79 12.98
C LEU A 12 5.31 10.74 12.86
N VAL A 13 6.44 11.11 12.24
CA VAL A 13 7.57 10.19 12.03
C VAL A 13 8.14 9.70 13.38
N TRP A 14 8.37 10.63 14.32
CA TRP A 14 8.87 10.29 15.65
C TRP A 14 7.86 9.44 16.42
N PHE A 15 6.58 9.76 16.31
CA PHE A 15 5.51 8.99 16.91
C PHE A 15 5.51 7.54 16.39
N VAL A 16 5.60 7.34 15.07
CA VAL A 16 5.66 6.00 14.45
C VAL A 16 6.88 5.23 14.93
N ILE A 17 8.06 5.86 14.98
CA ILE A 17 9.30 5.21 15.43
C ILE A 17 9.20 4.77 16.90
N VAL A 18 8.69 5.62 17.77
CA VAL A 18 8.54 5.31 19.21
C VAL A 18 7.52 4.19 19.42
N VAL A 19 6.38 4.22 18.73
CA VAL A 19 5.37 3.17 18.82
C VAL A 19 5.90 1.84 18.27
N ALA A 20 6.61 1.86 17.15
CA ALA A 20 7.24 0.67 16.58
C ALA A 20 8.30 0.08 17.53
N GLY A 21 9.17 0.91 18.09
CA GLY A 21 10.15 0.50 19.09
C GLY A 21 9.51 -0.09 20.35
N GLY A 22 8.46 0.55 20.86
CA GLY A 22 7.67 0.04 21.99
C GLY A 22 7.02 -1.31 21.69
N GLY A 23 6.48 -1.48 20.48
CA GLY A 23 5.92 -2.76 20.02
C GLY A 23 6.94 -3.89 19.92
N LEU A 24 8.20 -3.57 19.58
CA LEU A 24 9.30 -4.54 19.57
C LEU A 24 9.74 -4.95 20.99
N LEU A 25 9.73 -4.02 21.95
CA LEU A 25 10.08 -4.30 23.35
C LEU A 25 8.97 -5.04 24.11
N PHE A 26 7.70 -4.76 23.78
CA PHE A 26 6.52 -5.33 24.44
C PHE A 26 5.55 -5.97 23.43
N PRO A 27 5.90 -7.14 22.87
CA PRO A 27 5.16 -7.76 21.75
C PRO A 27 3.72 -8.15 22.12
N ALA A 28 3.44 -8.38 23.42
CA ALA A 28 2.10 -8.71 23.90
C ALA A 28 1.05 -7.65 23.52
N THR A 29 1.43 -6.37 23.52
CA THR A 29 0.52 -5.27 23.15
C THR A 29 0.11 -5.33 21.68
N GLY A 30 1.08 -5.60 20.78
CA GLY A 30 0.82 -5.73 19.34
C GLY A 30 -0.02 -6.95 18.99
N ILE A 31 0.19 -8.09 19.68
CA ILE A 31 -0.60 -9.31 19.47
C ILE A 31 -2.06 -9.08 19.85
N MET A 32 -2.30 -8.40 20.98
CA MET A 32 -3.66 -8.04 21.40
C MET A 32 -4.34 -7.11 20.40
N LEU A 33 -3.60 -6.22 19.73
CA LEU A 33 -4.17 -5.28 18.76
C LEU A 33 -4.37 -5.87 17.36
N LYS A 34 -3.89 -7.10 17.10
CA LYS A 34 -3.95 -7.75 15.78
C LYS A 34 -5.37 -7.80 15.20
N PHE A 35 -6.37 -8.05 16.03
CA PHE A 35 -7.77 -8.13 15.57
C PHE A 35 -8.32 -6.79 15.07
N ALA A 36 -7.76 -5.67 15.54
CA ALA A 36 -8.21 -4.33 15.17
C ALA A 36 -7.59 -3.84 13.85
N ILE A 37 -6.51 -4.46 13.37
CA ILE A 37 -5.79 -4.03 12.14
C ILE A 37 -6.73 -4.02 10.93
N GLY A 38 -7.45 -5.13 10.70
CA GLY A 38 -8.37 -5.25 9.56
C GLY A 38 -9.49 -4.20 9.57
N PRO A 39 -10.28 -4.09 10.66
CA PRO A 39 -11.30 -3.06 10.80
C PRO A 39 -10.78 -1.63 10.70
N LEU A 40 -9.60 -1.34 11.27
CA LEU A 40 -9.01 0.00 11.23
C LEU A 40 -8.57 0.37 9.81
N LEU A 41 -7.99 -0.58 9.07
CA LEU A 41 -7.68 -0.41 7.65
C LEU A 41 -8.94 -0.26 6.80
N ALA A 42 -9.99 -1.04 7.07
CA ALA A 42 -11.27 -0.92 6.38
C ALA A 42 -11.92 0.46 6.61
N LEU A 43 -11.88 0.96 7.86
CA LEU A 43 -12.35 2.30 8.21
C LEU A 43 -11.53 3.38 7.51
N LEU A 44 -10.20 3.25 7.49
CA LEU A 44 -9.30 4.17 6.78
C LEU A 44 -9.66 4.23 5.28
N MET A 45 -9.81 3.06 4.64
CA MET A 45 -10.17 2.95 3.22
C MET A 45 -11.59 3.50 2.95
N LEU A 46 -12.52 3.34 3.88
CA LEU A 46 -13.86 3.94 3.79
C LEU A 46 -13.79 5.47 3.83
N ILE A 47 -13.02 6.06 4.75
CA ILE A 47 -12.87 7.52 4.85
C ILE A 47 -12.22 8.09 3.58
N ILE A 48 -11.18 7.43 3.07
CA ILE A 48 -10.56 7.78 1.80
C ILE A 48 -11.59 7.70 0.66
N SER A 49 -12.41 6.64 0.63
CA SER A 49 -13.48 6.44 -0.37
C SER A 49 -14.56 7.53 -0.32
N LEU A 50 -14.97 7.95 0.88
CA LEU A 50 -15.94 9.04 1.06
C LEU A 50 -15.42 10.41 0.59
N THR A 51 -14.10 10.57 0.50
CA THR A 51 -13.45 11.81 0.07
C THR A 51 -13.18 11.82 -1.45
N PHE A 52 -13.47 10.72 -2.16
CA PHE A 52 -13.24 10.63 -3.60
C PHE A 52 -14.32 11.34 -4.42
N ASP A 53 -13.88 12.12 -5.41
CA ASP A 53 -14.76 12.79 -6.37
C ASP A 53 -15.17 11.81 -7.49
N ALA A 54 -16.48 11.59 -7.66
CA ALA A 54 -17.04 10.75 -8.73
C ALA A 54 -16.65 11.24 -10.15
N HIS A 55 -16.32 12.52 -10.28
CA HIS A 55 -15.82 13.09 -11.53
C HIS A 55 -14.45 12.51 -11.93
N ALA A 56 -13.59 12.17 -10.96
CA ALA A 56 -12.28 11.56 -11.17
C ALA A 56 -12.39 10.20 -11.89
N VAL A 57 -13.41 9.41 -11.55
CA VAL A 57 -13.70 8.11 -12.17
C VAL A 57 -14.10 8.29 -13.64
N ARG A 58 -14.93 9.30 -13.94
CA ARG A 58 -15.43 9.58 -15.31
C ARG A 58 -14.31 9.94 -16.28
N ILE A 59 -13.22 10.55 -15.80
CA ILE A 59 -12.08 10.93 -16.63
C ILE A 59 -11.30 9.71 -17.12
N VAL A 60 -11.15 8.66 -16.30
CA VAL A 60 -10.43 7.43 -16.70
C VAL A 60 -11.16 6.67 -17.80
N PHE A 61 -12.48 6.57 -17.70
CA PHE A 61 -13.30 5.92 -18.72
C PHE A 61 -13.20 6.59 -20.10
N ARG A 62 -12.77 7.86 -20.19
CA ARG A 62 -12.60 8.55 -21.48
C ARG A 62 -11.33 8.16 -22.24
N LYS A 63 -10.26 7.71 -21.57
CA LYS A 63 -8.98 7.33 -22.21
C LYS A 63 -8.29 6.16 -21.50
N PRO A 64 -8.81 4.92 -21.63
CA PRO A 64 -8.28 3.74 -20.93
C PRO A 64 -6.84 3.38 -21.32
N SER A 65 -6.39 3.74 -22.52
CA SER A 65 -5.03 3.47 -22.99
C SER A 65 -3.95 4.15 -22.12
N ARG A 66 -4.22 5.36 -21.62
CA ARG A 66 -3.31 6.07 -20.72
C ARG A 66 -3.27 5.44 -19.33
N GLN A 67 -4.41 4.92 -18.86
CA GLN A 67 -4.50 4.21 -17.59
C GLN A 67 -3.70 2.91 -17.63
N LEU A 68 -3.80 2.13 -18.71
CA LEU A 68 -3.05 0.89 -18.87
C LEU A 68 -1.54 1.13 -18.87
N LEU A 69 -1.08 2.20 -19.54
CA LEU A 69 0.33 2.57 -19.51
C LEU A 69 0.76 2.99 -18.10
N ALA A 70 -0.03 3.82 -17.41
CA ALA A 70 0.24 4.22 -16.03
C ALA A 70 0.28 3.01 -15.07
N LEU A 71 -0.65 2.06 -15.22
CA LEU A 71 -0.67 0.80 -14.46
C LEU A 71 0.61 0.00 -14.68
N GLY A 72 1.01 -0.21 -15.93
CA GLY A 72 2.25 -0.92 -16.26
C GLY A 72 3.49 -0.23 -15.70
N LEU A 73 3.52 1.11 -15.74
CA LEU A 73 4.66 1.90 -15.28
C LEU A 73 4.75 2.00 -13.74
N VAL A 74 3.62 1.89 -13.03
CA VAL A 74 3.60 1.85 -11.57
C VAL A 74 3.88 0.43 -11.08
N TYR A 75 3.04 -0.53 -11.47
CA TYR A 75 3.13 -1.89 -10.95
C TYR A 75 4.34 -2.65 -11.49
N GLY A 76 4.77 -2.41 -12.74
CA GLY A 76 5.88 -3.14 -13.34
C GLY A 76 7.20 -2.98 -12.56
N PRO A 77 7.77 -1.77 -12.50
CA PRO A 77 9.00 -1.51 -11.76
C PRO A 77 8.89 -1.85 -10.28
N MET A 78 7.75 -1.52 -9.66
CA MET A 78 7.55 -1.71 -8.22
C MET A 78 7.44 -3.20 -7.85
N SER A 79 6.75 -4.00 -8.66
CA SER A 79 6.62 -5.45 -8.44
C SER A 79 7.93 -6.17 -8.71
N ILE A 80 8.66 -5.79 -9.77
CA ILE A 80 9.98 -6.35 -10.07
C ILE A 80 10.96 -6.03 -8.93
N ALA A 81 10.98 -4.78 -8.46
CA ALA A 81 11.84 -4.38 -7.36
C ALA A 81 11.49 -5.11 -6.05
N GLY A 82 10.20 -5.23 -5.69
CA GLY A 82 9.75 -5.96 -4.51
C GLY A 82 10.09 -7.44 -4.56
N TRP A 83 9.88 -8.09 -5.70
CA TRP A 83 10.24 -9.49 -5.90
C TRP A 83 11.75 -9.71 -5.83
N LEU A 84 12.53 -8.87 -6.53
CA LEU A 84 13.99 -8.98 -6.57
C LEU A 84 14.60 -8.73 -5.19
N THR A 85 14.21 -7.66 -4.51
CA THR A 85 14.69 -7.36 -3.14
C THR A 85 14.25 -8.42 -2.15
N GLY A 86 13.03 -8.94 -2.27
CA GLY A 86 12.54 -10.06 -1.48
C GLY A 86 13.43 -11.30 -1.64
N ARG A 87 13.80 -11.64 -2.87
CA ARG A 87 14.66 -12.78 -3.19
C ARG A 87 16.10 -12.58 -2.72
N LEU A 88 16.66 -11.40 -2.94
CA LEU A 88 18.06 -11.09 -2.64
C LEU A 88 18.33 -11.04 -1.13
N PHE A 89 17.44 -10.41 -0.35
CA PHE A 89 17.67 -10.20 1.09
C PHE A 89 17.01 -11.26 1.98
N PHE A 90 15.88 -11.83 1.56
CA PHE A 90 15.07 -12.75 2.39
C PHE A 90 14.89 -14.15 1.77
N GLY A 91 15.53 -14.39 0.62
CA GLY A 91 15.55 -15.68 -0.06
C GLY A 91 14.16 -16.13 -0.49
N SER A 92 13.60 -17.06 0.26
CA SER A 92 12.35 -17.70 -0.09
C SER A 92 11.37 -17.84 1.07
N GLY A 93 11.66 -17.24 2.23
CA GLY A 93 10.79 -17.32 3.41
C GLY A 93 9.56 -16.40 3.37
N PRO A 94 8.77 -16.39 4.46
CA PRO A 94 7.61 -15.50 4.63
C PRO A 94 7.95 -14.00 4.49
N LEU A 95 9.17 -13.60 4.83
CA LEU A 95 9.65 -12.22 4.69
C LEU A 95 9.83 -11.81 3.23
N ALA A 96 10.35 -12.70 2.37
CA ALA A 96 10.44 -12.45 0.92
C ALA A 96 9.04 -12.27 0.30
N ALA A 97 8.11 -13.07 0.81
CA ALA A 97 6.70 -13.05 0.47
C ALA A 97 6.04 -11.71 0.85
N GLY A 98 6.28 -11.22 2.06
CA GLY A 98 5.85 -9.90 2.52
C GLY A 98 6.47 -8.75 1.74
N GLN A 99 7.77 -8.84 1.42
CA GLN A 99 8.45 -7.84 0.60
C GLN A 99 7.90 -7.77 -0.83
N THR A 100 7.57 -8.92 -1.42
CA THR A 100 6.91 -8.96 -2.73
C THR A 100 5.51 -8.37 -2.64
N LEU A 101 4.75 -8.67 -1.57
CA LEU A 101 3.44 -8.06 -1.33
C LEU A 101 3.54 -6.53 -1.33
N LEU A 102 4.48 -5.99 -0.55
CA LEU A 102 4.72 -4.56 -0.46
C LEU A 102 5.04 -3.93 -1.83
N GLY A 103 5.85 -4.58 -2.66
CA GLY A 103 6.15 -4.10 -4.01
C GLY A 103 4.99 -4.21 -5.01
N THR A 104 4.00 -5.06 -4.73
CA THR A 104 2.81 -5.21 -5.58
C THR A 104 1.63 -4.33 -5.14
N LEU A 105 1.70 -3.64 -4.00
CA LEU A 105 0.62 -2.78 -3.53
C LEU A 105 0.53 -1.48 -4.34
N PRO A 106 -0.68 -0.88 -4.47
CA PRO A 106 -0.86 0.43 -5.11
C PRO A 106 -0.10 1.53 -4.38
N THR A 107 0.11 2.65 -5.08
CA THR A 107 0.76 3.83 -4.56
C THR A 107 0.01 4.42 -3.35
N ASP A 108 0.76 5.03 -2.42
CA ASP A 108 0.19 5.69 -1.26
C ASP A 108 -0.67 6.92 -1.62
N VAL A 109 -1.61 7.25 -0.74
CA VAL A 109 -2.56 8.37 -0.88
C VAL A 109 -1.86 9.73 -0.88
N SER A 110 -0.66 9.83 -0.30
CA SER A 110 0.14 11.06 -0.31
C SER A 110 0.79 11.37 -1.67
N SER A 111 0.84 10.42 -2.61
CA SER A 111 1.57 10.58 -3.88
C SER A 111 1.16 11.77 -4.76
N PRO A 112 -0.12 12.22 -4.82
CA PRO A 112 -0.47 13.42 -5.58
C PRO A 112 0.18 14.70 -5.02
N LEU A 113 0.50 14.74 -3.71
CA LEU A 113 1.23 15.87 -3.11
C LEU A 113 2.69 15.91 -3.56
N LEU A 114 3.32 14.76 -3.78
CA LEU A 114 4.66 14.70 -4.36
C LEU A 114 4.65 15.21 -5.81
N VAL A 115 3.59 14.90 -6.57
CA VAL A 115 3.39 15.44 -7.92
C VAL A 115 3.19 16.96 -7.87
N LEU A 116 2.48 17.48 -6.87
CA LEU A 116 2.34 18.93 -6.65
C LEU A 116 3.71 19.58 -6.43
N MET A 117 4.55 19.01 -5.56
CA MET A 117 5.91 19.50 -5.29
C MET A 117 6.79 19.47 -6.54
N ALA A 118 6.61 18.46 -7.40
CA ALA A 118 7.28 18.33 -8.69
C ALA A 118 6.68 19.23 -9.80
N LYS A 119 5.72 20.11 -9.47
CA LYS A 119 4.99 20.98 -10.42
C LYS A 119 4.26 20.20 -11.54
N GLY A 120 3.82 18.97 -11.24
CA GLY A 120 3.07 18.12 -12.16
C GLY A 120 1.55 18.28 -12.07
N ASN A 121 0.83 17.45 -12.81
CA ASN A 121 -0.64 17.45 -12.82
C ASN A 121 -1.21 16.62 -11.66
N VAL A 122 -1.56 17.30 -10.57
CA VAL A 122 -2.12 16.69 -9.34
C VAL A 122 -3.45 15.98 -9.61
N ALA A 123 -4.33 16.57 -10.41
CA ALA A 123 -5.63 15.98 -10.72
C ALA A 123 -5.47 14.64 -11.45
N LEU A 124 -4.55 14.58 -12.43
CA LEU A 124 -4.25 13.34 -13.14
C LEU A 124 -3.63 12.28 -12.23
N ALA A 125 -2.71 12.68 -11.34
CA ALA A 125 -2.10 11.77 -10.38
C ALA A 125 -3.10 11.20 -9.38
N ALA A 126 -4.00 12.03 -8.84
CA ALA A 126 -5.05 11.59 -7.93
C ALA A 126 -6.00 10.59 -8.60
N VAL A 127 -6.38 10.85 -9.86
CA VAL A 127 -7.21 9.95 -10.67
C VAL A 127 -6.54 8.60 -10.90
N PHE A 128 -5.26 8.59 -11.31
CA PHE A 128 -4.50 7.36 -11.51
C PHE A 128 -4.36 6.56 -10.21
N ASN A 129 -4.09 7.23 -9.09
CA ASN A 129 -4.00 6.59 -7.79
C ASN A 129 -5.33 5.92 -7.41
N ALA A 130 -6.44 6.66 -7.53
CA ALA A 130 -7.79 6.15 -7.25
C ALA A 130 -8.11 4.86 -8.01
N VAL A 131 -7.82 4.85 -9.32
CA VAL A 131 -8.11 3.69 -10.16
C VAL A 131 -7.16 2.53 -9.85
N ASN A 132 -5.90 2.79 -9.52
CA ASN A 132 -4.98 1.74 -9.07
C ASN A 132 -5.47 1.10 -7.77
N THR A 133 -5.90 1.91 -6.79
CA THR A 133 -6.49 1.41 -5.54
C THR A 133 -7.76 0.58 -5.81
N ALA A 134 -8.63 1.01 -6.72
CA ALA A 134 -9.84 0.27 -7.08
C ALA A 134 -9.55 -1.05 -7.80
N LEU A 135 -8.48 -1.11 -8.61
CA LEU A 135 -8.08 -2.31 -9.35
C LEU A 135 -7.18 -3.26 -8.53
N CYS A 136 -6.61 -2.78 -7.41
CA CYS A 136 -5.74 -3.55 -6.52
C CYS A 136 -6.27 -4.95 -6.16
N PRO A 137 -7.55 -5.16 -5.81
CA PRO A 137 -8.08 -6.49 -5.47
C PRO A 137 -7.94 -7.53 -6.59
N PHE A 138 -7.80 -7.10 -7.85
CA PHE A 138 -7.62 -7.98 -9.00
C PHE A 138 -6.16 -8.08 -9.43
N ILE A 139 -5.43 -6.94 -9.41
CA ILE A 139 -4.04 -6.86 -9.87
C ILE A 139 -3.09 -7.58 -8.90
N VAL A 140 -3.25 -7.39 -7.59
CA VAL A 140 -2.32 -7.96 -6.59
C VAL A 140 -2.33 -9.49 -6.62
N PRO A 141 -3.49 -10.18 -6.58
CA PRO A 141 -3.51 -11.64 -6.70
C PRO A 141 -2.92 -12.15 -8.02
N PHE A 142 -3.18 -11.45 -9.13
CA PHE A 142 -2.65 -11.80 -10.45
C PHE A 142 -1.12 -11.70 -10.48
N LEU A 143 -0.54 -10.60 -10.00
CA LEU A 143 0.92 -10.42 -9.94
C LEU A 143 1.58 -11.43 -9.02
N PHE A 144 0.92 -11.77 -7.90
CA PHE A 144 1.37 -12.82 -7.00
C PHE A 144 1.41 -14.19 -7.65
N TRP A 145 0.39 -14.49 -8.45
CA TRP A 145 0.35 -15.72 -9.22
C TRP A 145 1.48 -15.79 -10.25
N VAL A 146 1.72 -14.71 -11.00
CA VAL A 146 2.82 -14.62 -11.98
C VAL A 146 4.20 -14.73 -11.31
N SER A 147 4.37 -14.19 -10.09
CA SER A 147 5.64 -14.23 -9.37
C SER A 147 6.02 -15.63 -8.83
N GLY A 148 5.16 -16.64 -9.00
CA GLY A 148 5.38 -18.01 -8.53
C GLY A 148 5.28 -18.18 -7.01
N LEU A 149 4.77 -17.17 -6.30
CA LEU A 149 4.60 -17.18 -4.84
C LEU A 149 3.23 -17.69 -4.40
N SER A 150 2.29 -17.88 -5.32
CA SER A 150 0.92 -18.36 -5.08
C SER A 150 0.84 -19.69 -4.33
N GLY A 151 1.79 -20.62 -4.57
CA GLY A 151 1.87 -21.90 -3.83
C GLY A 151 2.65 -21.86 -2.52
N ARG A 152 3.31 -20.73 -2.20
CA ARG A 152 4.22 -20.57 -1.04
C ARG A 152 3.67 -19.61 0.01
N TRP A 153 2.60 -18.90 -0.32
CA TRP A 153 1.87 -18.01 0.57
C TRP A 153 0.77 -18.79 1.29
N SER A 154 1.04 -19.17 2.54
CA SER A 154 -0.02 -19.42 3.51
C SER A 154 0.16 -18.42 4.65
N PRO A 155 -0.77 -17.45 4.82
CA PRO A 155 -0.78 -16.56 5.99
C PRO A 155 -0.97 -17.33 7.32
N LEU A 156 -1.26 -18.63 7.23
CA LEU A 156 -1.63 -19.54 8.31
C LEU A 156 -0.85 -20.87 8.29
N ALA A 157 0.28 -21.00 7.58
CA ALA A 157 1.13 -22.18 7.84
C ALA A 157 1.54 -22.13 9.31
N PRO A 158 1.25 -23.18 10.10
CA PRO A 158 1.85 -23.28 11.42
C PRO A 158 3.37 -23.22 11.20
N SER A 159 4.04 -22.38 11.99
CA SER A 159 5.47 -22.51 12.20
C SER A 159 5.70 -23.94 12.69
N ASN A 160 6.12 -24.82 11.79
CA ASN A 160 6.46 -26.18 12.19
C ASN A 160 7.63 -26.09 13.19
N PRO A 161 7.59 -26.87 14.28
CA PRO A 161 8.61 -26.85 15.32
C PRO A 161 10.01 -27.19 14.80
#